data_AF-A0A2W6AHG3-F1
#
_entry.id   AF-A0A2W6AHG3-F1
#
_cell.length_a   1.000
_cell.length_b   1.000
_cell.length_c   1.000
_cell.angle_alpha   90.00
_cell.angle_beta   90.00
_cell.angle_gamma   90.00
#
_symmetry.space_group_name_H-M   'P 1'
#
loop_
_entity.id
_entity.type
_entity.pdbx_description
1 polymer ?
#
loop_
_entity_poly.entity_id
_entity_poly.type
_entity_poly.pdbx_seq_one_letter_code
_entity_poly.pdbx_strand_id
1 'polypeptide(L)' 'MIRCQACGTENPDTAAYCSKCARKLDPATQQAVAELRATHTATGIRWSAVILTLILLVLIIVLVALFALHVL' A
#
# COMPACT_ATOMS: atom_id res chain seq x y z
N MET A 1 -4.07 17.69 -20.75
CA MET A 1 -5.39 17.64 -20.10
C MET A 1 -5.22 17.00 -18.73
N ILE A 2 -5.88 17.55 -17.71
CA ILE A 2 -5.77 17.10 -16.31
C ILE A 2 -7.08 16.44 -15.86
N ARG A 3 -6.99 15.23 -15.31
CA ARG A 3 -8.16 14.50 -14.81
C ARG A 3 -8.36 14.77 -13.33
N CYS A 4 -9.56 15.18 -12.93
CA CYS A 4 -9.89 15.39 -11.53
C CYS A 4 -9.84 14.07 -10.74
N GLN A 5 -8.99 13.99 -9.70
CA GLN A 5 -8.86 12.79 -8.86
C GLN A 5 -10.08 12.52 -7.97
N ALA A 6 -10.98 13.51 -7.79
CA ALA A 6 -12.18 13.34 -6.96
C ALA A 6 -13.41 12.88 -7.73
N CYS A 7 -13.59 13.31 -8.99
CA CYS A 7 -14.80 13.01 -9.76
C CYS A 7 -14.54 12.47 -11.18
N GLY A 8 -13.27 12.40 -11.60
CA GLY A 8 -12.88 11.83 -12.89
C GLY A 8 -13.06 12.73 -14.12
N THR A 9 -13.55 13.96 -13.95
CA THR A 9 -13.78 14.91 -15.07
C THR A 9 -12.46 15.39 -15.66
N GLU A 10 -12.37 15.43 -17.00
CA GLU A 10 -11.25 16.04 -17.71
C GLU A 10 -11.34 17.56 -17.71
N ASN A 11 -10.21 18.22 -17.48
CA ASN A 11 -10.09 19.66 -17.42
C ASN A 11 -8.84 20.09 -18.20
N PRO A 12 -8.76 21.35 -18.66
CA PRO A 12 -7.51 21.91 -19.18
C PRO A 12 -6.39 21.85 -18.15
N ASP A 13 -5.13 21.70 -18.59
CA ASP A 13 -3.97 21.65 -17.67
C ASP A 13 -3.77 22.95 -16.89
N THR A 14 -4.31 24.06 -17.40
CA THR A 14 -4.29 25.38 -16.78
C THR A 14 -5.44 25.62 -15.79
N ALA A 15 -6.40 24.70 -15.68
CA ALA A 15 -7.53 24.86 -14.77
C ALA A 15 -7.08 24.70 -13.31
N ALA A 16 -7.31 25.73 -12.49
CA ALA A 16 -7.01 25.68 -11.06
C ALA A 16 -8.05 24.87 -10.25
N TYR A 17 -9.27 24.72 -10.79
CA TYR A 17 -10.40 24.02 -10.16
C TYR A 17 -11.16 23.17 -11.18
N CYS A 18 -11.74 22.07 -10.70
CA CYS A 18 -12.56 21.20 -11.53
C CYS A 18 -13.88 21.87 -11.92
N SER A 19 -14.19 21.88 -13.21
CA SER A 19 -15.43 22.43 -13.75
C SER A 19 -16.71 21.74 -13.24
N LYS A 20 -16.61 20.49 -12.79
CA LYS A 20 -17.77 19.69 -12.33
C LYS A 20 -17.97 19.71 -10.82
N CYS A 21 -16.90 19.58 -10.04
CA CYS A 21 -17.00 19.41 -8.58
C CYS A 21 -16.31 20.52 -7.78
N ALA A 22 -15.78 21.56 -8.45
CA ALA A 22 -15.09 22.71 -7.87
C ALA A 22 -13.85 22.38 -7.01
N ARG A 23 -13.40 21.12 -6.95
CA ARG A 23 -12.19 20.76 -6.22
C ARG A 23 -10.96 21.33 -6.91
N LYS A 24 -10.00 21.83 -6.12
CA LYS A 24 -8.73 22.35 -6.62
C LYS A 24 -7.97 21.27 -7.40
N LEU A 25 -7.51 21.63 -8.58
CA LEU A 25 -6.66 20.83 -9.45
C LEU A 25 -5.23 21.28 -9.16
N ASP A 26 -4.60 20.62 -8.19
CA ASP A 26 -3.26 20.98 -7.75
C ASP A 26 -2.22 20.07 -8.42
N PRO A 27 -1.45 20.57 -9.41
CA PRO A 27 -0.47 19.76 -10.14
C PRO A 27 0.69 19.30 -9.23
N ALA A 28 1.06 20.07 -8.21
CA ALA A 28 2.07 19.65 -7.23
C ALA A 28 1.55 18.49 -6.38
N THR A 29 0.25 18.48 -6.04
CA THR A 29 -0.38 17.31 -5.40
C THR A 29 -0.34 16.08 -6.31
N GLN A 30 -0.46 16.24 -7.63
CA GLN A 30 -0.40 15.10 -8.55
C GLN A 30 1.00 14.49 -8.63
N GLN A 31 2.03 15.33 -8.65
CA GLN A 31 3.42 14.88 -8.60
C GLN A 31 3.73 14.18 -7.28
N ALA A 32 3.31 14.76 -6.15
CA ALA A 32 3.51 14.14 -4.82
C ALA A 32 2.81 12.78 -4.69
N VAL A 33 1.59 12.65 -5.21
CA VAL A 33 0.87 11.37 -5.20
C VAL A 33 1.47 10.35 -6.17
N ALA A 34 1.99 10.80 -7.33
CA ALA A 34 2.70 9.92 -8.26
C ALA A 34 4.01 9.40 -7.65
N GLU A 35 4.80 10.28 -7.03
CA GLU A 35 6.03 9.96 -6.30
C GLU A 35 5.76 8.94 -5.17
N LEU A 36 4.71 9.17 -4.37
CA LEU A 36 4.29 8.28 -3.28
C LEU A 36 3.90 6.88 -3.80
N ARG A 37 3.19 6.82 -4.94
CA ARG A 37 2.82 5.55 -5.57
C ARG A 37 4.03 4.81 -6.15
N ALA A 38 4.97 5.54 -6.74
CA ALA A 38 6.22 4.97 -7.25
C ALA A 38 7.07 4.38 -6.13
N THR A 39 7.12 5.04 -4.97
CA THR A 39 7.81 4.51 -3.78
C THR A 39 7.07 3.31 -3.16
N HIS A 40 5.74 3.28 -3.21
CA HIS A 40 4.96 2.14 -2.69
C HIS A 40 5.05 0.86 -3.54
N THR A 41 5.57 0.95 -4.76
CA THR A 41 5.78 -0.22 -5.65
C THR A 41 7.21 -0.78 -5.60
N ALA A 42 8.17 -0.01 -5.09
CA ALA A 42 9.59 -0.38 -5.15
C ALA A 42 10.08 -1.27 -3.98
N THR A 43 9.36 -1.36 -2.86
CA THR A 43 9.86 -2.07 -1.67
C THR A 43 8.75 -2.83 -0.94
N GLY A 44 7.99 -3.63 -1.68
CA GLY A 44 7.06 -4.58 -1.08
C GLY A 44 7.79 -5.77 -0.45
N ILE A 45 8.43 -5.60 0.71
CA ILE A 45 8.69 -6.75 1.58
C ILE A 45 7.33 -7.43 1.75
N ARG A 46 7.21 -8.67 1.29
CA ARG A 46 5.99 -9.46 1.45
C ARG A 46 5.91 -9.84 2.93
N TRP A 47 5.46 -8.91 3.77
CA TRP A 47 5.27 -9.10 5.20
C TRP A 47 4.43 -10.35 5.49
N SER A 48 3.52 -10.72 4.59
CA SER A 48 2.80 -12.00 4.63
C SER A 48 3.74 -13.22 4.65
N ALA A 49 4.79 -13.24 3.83
CA ALA A 49 5.76 -14.33 3.82
C ALA A 49 6.60 -14.36 5.11
N VAL A 50 6.99 -13.20 5.64
CA VAL A 50 7.73 -13.11 6.92
C VAL A 50 6.87 -13.62 8.08
N ILE A 51 5.61 -13.17 8.16
CA ILE A 51 4.66 -13.56 9.20
C ILE A 51 4.38 -15.07 9.15
N LEU A 52 4.11 -15.63 7.96
CA LEU A 52 3.86 -17.07 7.81
C LEU A 52 5.06 -17.91 8.24
N THR A 53 6.27 -17.46 7.91
CA THR A 53 7.52 -18.16 8.30
C THR A 53 7.69 -18.17 9.82
N LEU A 54 7.45 -17.04 10.49
CA LEU A 54 7.55 -16.95 11.95
C LEU A 54 6.49 -17.81 12.65
N ILE A 55 5.24 -17.79 12.18
CA ILE A 55 4.15 -18.61 12.74
C ILE A 55 4.50 -20.10 12.63
N LEU A 56 4.97 -20.56 11.47
CA LEU A 56 5.35 -21.95 11.26
C LEU A 56 6.51 -22.36 12.18
N LEU A 57 7.52 -21.50 12.32
CA LEU A 57 8.68 -21.76 13.18
C LEU A 57 8.26 -21.90 14.65
N VAL A 58 7.41 -21.00 15.15
CA VAL A 58 6.88 -21.07 16.52
C VAL A 58 6.04 -22.33 16.73
N LEU A 59 5.18 -22.69 15.77
CA LEU A 59 4.38 -23.91 15.84
C LEU A 59 5.26 -25.17 15.94
N ILE A 60 6.33 -25.26 15.14
CA ILE A 60 7.27 -26.40 15.19
C ILE A 60 7.95 -26.49 16.56
N ILE A 61 8.42 -25.37 17.10
CA ILE A 61 9.08 -25.33 18.42
C ILE A 61 8.12 -25.85 19.51
N VAL A 62 6.87 -25.40 19.50
CA VAL A 62 5.85 -25.84 20.46
C VAL A 62 5.57 -27.34 20.33
N LEU A 63 5.41 -27.86 19.11
CA LEU A 63 5.18 -29.29 18.88
C LEU A 63 6.35 -30.15 19.37
N VAL A 64 7.59 -29.73 19.09
CA VAL A 64 8.80 -30.44 19.56
C VAL A 64 8.86 -30.44 21.09
N ALA A 65 8.58 -29.31 21.75
CA ALA A 65 8.57 -29.22 23.20
C ALA A 65 7.48 -30.10 23.83
N LEU A 66 6.27 -30.11 23.27
CA LEU A 66 5.17 -30.95 23.75
C LEU A 66 5.48 -32.44 23.59
N PHE A 67 6.09 -32.83 22.45
CA PHE A 67 6.52 -34.20 22.21
C PHE A 67 7.61 -34.63 23.19
N ALA A 68 8.64 -33.80 23.38
CA ALA A 68 9.71 -34.06 24.35
C ALA A 68 9.18 -34.21 25.78
N LEU A 69 8.18 -33.41 26.16
CA LEU A 69 7.55 -33.47 27.49
C LEU A 69 6.68 -34.72 27.70
N HIS A 70 6.07 -35.28 26.66
CA HIS A 70 5.29 -36.51 26.76
C HIS A 70 6.14 -37.78 26.76
N VAL A 71 7.32 -37.74 26.13
CA VAL A 71 8.22 -38.88 25.97
C VAL A 71 9.16 -39.06 27.18
N LEU A 72 9.40 -37.98 27.93
CA LEU A 72 10.21 -37.97 29.15
C LEU A 72 9.36 -38.33 30.38
#